data_AF-A0A1G9GNZ3-F1
#
_entry.id   AF-A0A1G9GNZ3-F1
#
_cell.length_a   1.000
_cell.length_b   1.000
_cell.length_c   1.000
_cell.angle_alpha   90.00
_cell.angle_beta   90.00
_cell.angle_gamma   90.00
#
_symmetry.space_group_name_H-M   'P 1'
#
loop_
_entity.id
_entity.type
_entity.pdbx_description
1 polymer ?
#
loop_
_entity_poly.entity_id
_entity_poly.type
_entity_poly.pdbx_seq_one_letter_code
_entity_poly.pdbx_strand_id
1 'polypeptide(L)'
;MTNSSGRPRRRPGPKIIAPALAVVIAAVGAHLWLNTNLFAKDSVCGGMVPTASADAVFTASGRVTDGVALDASSSDRLDFTCTVDSSSFLPGSETESLRISADRERGDVAFMEGRWPSPARMSYFADGATGAVGADHGWVLLPEACTTQDGPAIVEAYAPEGSDPKKVARLLTEVANKAAQQADCASGKALTAPDSLVAAPKPQPVTGDEICGLQGLRFPGQKGQSKISEWIQDRSEHTWSCEVEEHAVFSVTQEPHLIAAMQASPAYEPQPQVAGHKVSGFDSQHVVADCSGTPTYFSMEIGQKYHDAMGQPGTPRSNAMFENFVDVAGQRFGCASR
;
A
#
# COMPACT_ATOMS: atom_id res chain seq x y z
N MET A 1 -63.14 9.82 -49.50
CA MET A 1 -63.86 9.41 -48.28
C MET A 1 -63.34 8.05 -47.86
N THR A 2 -62.41 8.00 -46.89
CA THR A 2 -61.87 6.76 -46.31
C THR A 2 -62.17 6.79 -44.82
N ASN A 3 -63.12 5.95 -44.38
CA ASN A 3 -63.52 5.85 -42.99
C ASN A 3 -62.52 4.99 -42.22
N SER A 4 -61.76 5.62 -41.31
CA SER A 4 -60.89 4.95 -40.35
C SER A 4 -61.75 4.41 -39.20
N SER A 5 -61.88 3.09 -39.10
CA SER A 5 -62.57 2.40 -38.01
C SER A 5 -61.66 2.28 -36.78
N GLY A 6 -61.88 3.17 -35.80
CA GLY A 6 -61.21 3.11 -34.50
C GLY A 6 -61.73 1.93 -33.67
N ARG A 7 -60.91 0.90 -33.45
CA ARG A 7 -61.19 -0.16 -32.47
C ARG A 7 -61.12 0.40 -31.04
N PRO A 8 -62.12 0.15 -30.17
CA PRO A 8 -62.07 0.59 -28.78
C PRO A 8 -60.97 -0.18 -28.03
N ARG A 9 -59.95 0.53 -27.54
CA ARG A 9 -58.95 -0.02 -26.61
C ARG A 9 -59.65 -0.40 -25.31
N ARG A 10 -59.90 -1.70 -25.11
CA ARG A 10 -60.33 -2.25 -23.81
C ARG A 10 -59.25 -1.91 -22.79
N ARG A 11 -59.58 -1.04 -21.82
CA ARG A 11 -58.70 -0.79 -20.68
C ARG A 11 -58.59 -2.09 -19.86
N PRO A 12 -57.37 -2.56 -19.53
CA PRO A 12 -57.21 -3.73 -18.68
C PRO A 12 -57.87 -3.45 -17.31
N GLY A 13 -58.69 -4.40 -16.84
CA GLY A 13 -59.34 -4.28 -15.55
C GLY A 13 -58.34 -4.34 -14.39
N PRO A 14 -58.66 -3.77 -13.22
CA PRO A 14 -57.76 -3.67 -12.07
C PRO A 14 -57.20 -5.01 -11.57
N LYS A 15 -57.84 -6.14 -11.92
CA LYS A 15 -57.40 -7.50 -11.60
C LYS A 15 -56.11 -7.94 -12.31
N ILE A 16 -55.73 -7.31 -13.42
CA ILE A 16 -54.50 -7.62 -14.16
C ILE A 16 -53.35 -6.68 -13.75
N ILE A 17 -53.68 -5.47 -13.30
CA ILE A 17 -52.70 -4.43 -12.98
C ILE A 17 -51.93 -4.79 -11.69
N ALA A 18 -52.63 -5.28 -10.66
CA ALA A 18 -52.03 -5.62 -9.37
C ALA A 18 -50.92 -6.69 -9.44
N PRO A 19 -51.11 -7.89 -10.05
CA PRO A 19 -50.06 -8.90 -10.12
C PRO A 19 -48.88 -8.46 -11.00
N ALA A 20 -49.13 -7.73 -12.09
CA ALA A 20 -48.07 -7.19 -12.93
C ALA A 20 -47.20 -6.19 -12.16
N LEU A 21 -47.81 -5.30 -11.38
CA LEU A 21 -47.08 -4.35 -10.53
C LEU A 21 -46.26 -5.08 -9.46
N ALA A 22 -46.81 -6.11 -8.82
CA ALA A 22 -46.09 -6.89 -7.82
C ALA A 22 -44.84 -7.58 -8.41
N VAL A 23 -44.94 -8.14 -9.62
CA VAL A 23 -43.79 -8.73 -10.33
C VAL A 23 -42.74 -7.68 -10.66
N VAL A 24 -43.14 -6.50 -11.12
CA VAL A 24 -42.20 -5.39 -11.41
C VAL A 24 -41.48 -4.95 -10.13
N ILE A 25 -42.20 -4.79 -9.02
CA ILE A 25 -41.59 -4.42 -7.73
C ILE A 25 -40.62 -5.51 -7.26
N ALA A 26 -40.99 -6.79 -7.37
CA ALA A 26 -40.11 -7.89 -7.00
C ALA A 26 -38.86 -7.95 -7.89
N ALA A 27 -39.00 -7.72 -9.19
CA ALA A 27 -37.88 -7.70 -10.13
C ALA A 27 -36.94 -6.51 -9.86
N VAL A 28 -37.48 -5.31 -9.62
CA VAL A 28 -36.68 -4.14 -9.24
C VAL A 28 -36.00 -4.35 -7.89
N GLY A 29 -36.72 -4.91 -6.91
CA GLY A 29 -36.15 -5.22 -5.59
C GLY A 29 -35.03 -6.25 -5.68
N ALA A 30 -35.20 -7.32 -6.45
CA ALA A 30 -34.16 -8.30 -6.72
C ALA A 30 -32.98 -7.68 -7.46
N HIS A 31 -33.22 -6.83 -8.45
CA HIS A 31 -32.16 -6.14 -9.18
C HIS A 31 -31.35 -5.21 -8.26
N LEU A 32 -32.02 -4.40 -7.43
CA LEU A 32 -31.34 -3.54 -6.45
C LEU A 32 -30.58 -4.38 -5.42
N TRP A 33 -31.17 -5.46 -4.91
CA TRP A 33 -30.52 -6.33 -3.92
C TRP A 33 -29.29 -7.05 -4.47
N LEU A 34 -29.33 -7.51 -5.72
CA LEU A 34 -28.25 -8.28 -6.33
C LEU A 34 -27.11 -7.42 -6.90
N ASN A 35 -27.35 -6.14 -7.16
CA ASN A 35 -26.38 -5.28 -7.84
C ASN A 35 -25.98 -4.02 -7.03
N THR A 36 -26.56 -3.82 -5.84
CA THR A 36 -26.27 -2.64 -5.01
C THR A 36 -26.17 -2.99 -3.52
N ASN A 37 -25.61 -2.07 -2.74
CA ASN A 37 -25.48 -2.21 -1.28
C ASN A 37 -26.72 -1.77 -0.48
N LEU A 38 -27.88 -1.54 -1.11
CA LEU A 38 -29.09 -0.99 -0.45
C LEU A 38 -29.60 -1.84 0.74
N PHE A 39 -29.34 -3.14 0.73
CA PHE A 39 -29.68 -4.06 1.83
C PHE A 39 -28.46 -4.89 2.27
N ALA A 40 -27.25 -4.39 1.98
CA ALA A 40 -26.03 -4.99 2.51
C ALA A 40 -25.87 -4.65 4.00
N LYS A 41 -25.01 -5.39 4.68
CA LYS A 41 -24.55 -4.99 6.01
C LYS A 41 -23.74 -3.69 5.88
N ASP A 42 -23.71 -2.88 6.92
CA ASP A 42 -22.88 -1.66 6.96
C ASP A 42 -21.37 -1.94 6.99
N SER A 43 -21.00 -3.19 7.31
CA SER A 43 -19.61 -3.65 7.35
C SER A 43 -19.49 -5.13 6.96
N VAL A 44 -18.33 -5.47 6.41
CA VAL A 44 -17.86 -6.83 6.08
C VAL A 44 -16.61 -7.16 6.93
N CYS A 45 -16.03 -8.35 6.75
CA CYS A 45 -14.86 -8.84 7.46
C CYS A 45 -15.02 -8.81 8.98
N GLY A 46 -16.14 -9.33 9.49
CA GLY A 46 -16.42 -9.34 10.93
C GLY A 46 -16.60 -7.94 11.55
N GLY A 47 -16.82 -6.90 10.74
CA GLY A 47 -16.99 -5.52 11.21
C GLY A 47 -15.75 -4.64 11.06
N MET A 48 -14.65 -5.19 10.55
CA MET A 48 -13.39 -4.47 10.35
C MET A 48 -13.45 -3.49 9.17
N VAL A 49 -14.22 -3.83 8.14
CA VAL A 49 -14.23 -3.11 6.87
C VAL A 49 -15.60 -2.49 6.65
N PRO A 50 -15.75 -1.15 6.67
CA PRO A 50 -16.99 -0.50 6.31
C PRO A 50 -17.35 -0.78 4.84
N THR A 51 -18.58 -1.19 4.58
CA THR A 51 -19.05 -1.57 3.23
C THR A 51 -18.91 -0.40 2.25
N ALA A 52 -19.23 0.82 2.69
CA ALA A 52 -19.09 2.03 1.87
C ALA A 52 -17.63 2.35 1.50
N SER A 53 -16.68 2.01 2.37
CA SER A 53 -15.25 2.24 2.13
C SER A 53 -14.68 1.20 1.17
N ALA A 54 -15.10 -0.06 1.29
CA ALA A 54 -14.77 -1.09 0.31
C ALA A 54 -15.38 -0.78 -1.08
N ASP A 55 -16.67 -0.41 -1.13
CA ASP A 55 -17.37 -0.02 -2.36
C ASP A 55 -16.66 1.11 -3.11
N ALA A 56 -16.10 2.08 -2.37
CA ALA A 56 -15.38 3.21 -2.94
C ALA A 56 -13.99 2.86 -3.50
N VAL A 57 -13.43 1.69 -3.18
CA VAL A 57 -12.15 1.21 -3.72
C VAL A 57 -12.35 0.47 -5.04
N PHE A 58 -13.44 -0.28 -5.17
CA PHE A 58 -13.78 -1.00 -6.40
C PHE A 58 -13.96 -0.06 -7.60
N THR A 59 -13.51 -0.50 -8.78
CA THR A 59 -13.66 0.29 -10.01
C THR A 59 -15.03 0.05 -10.64
N ALA A 60 -15.58 -1.15 -10.43
CA ALA A 60 -16.90 -1.54 -10.89
C ALA A 60 -17.93 -1.43 -9.76
N SER A 61 -19.12 -0.92 -10.08
CA SER A 61 -20.25 -0.95 -9.17
C SER A 61 -20.75 -2.39 -8.99
N GLY A 62 -20.97 -2.78 -7.74
CA GLY A 62 -21.51 -4.09 -7.42
C GLY A 62 -22.02 -4.17 -6.00
N ARG A 63 -22.49 -5.35 -5.64
CA ARG A 63 -22.80 -5.70 -4.26
C ARG A 63 -21.53 -6.13 -3.57
N VAL A 64 -21.22 -5.48 -2.45
CA VAL A 64 -20.09 -5.78 -1.58
C VAL A 64 -20.47 -6.90 -0.60
N THR A 65 -19.65 -7.94 -0.55
CA THR A 65 -19.85 -9.12 0.31
C THR A 65 -18.54 -9.63 0.92
N ASP A 66 -18.64 -10.39 2.00
CA ASP A 66 -17.54 -11.24 2.47
C ASP A 66 -17.25 -12.29 1.39
N GLY A 67 -16.04 -12.28 0.82
CA GLY A 67 -15.58 -13.26 -0.16
C GLY A 67 -15.07 -14.52 0.54
N VAL A 68 -13.87 -14.42 1.10
CA VAL A 68 -13.34 -15.41 2.07
C VAL A 68 -13.62 -14.88 3.47
N ALA A 69 -14.18 -15.73 4.33
CA ALA A 69 -14.48 -15.38 5.71
C ALA A 69 -13.21 -14.91 6.44
N LEU A 70 -13.39 -13.98 7.38
CA LEU A 70 -12.33 -13.49 8.25
C LEU A 70 -11.60 -14.68 8.90
N ASP A 71 -10.33 -14.85 8.54
CA ASP A 71 -9.41 -15.75 9.21
C ASP A 71 -8.65 -14.91 10.23
N ALA A 72 -8.96 -15.08 11.51
CA ALA A 72 -8.38 -14.30 12.60
C ALA A 72 -7.75 -15.22 13.63
N SER A 73 -6.55 -14.86 14.07
CA SER A 73 -5.83 -15.60 15.09
C SER A 73 -6.47 -15.41 16.46
N SER A 74 -6.57 -16.52 17.21
CA SER A 74 -7.02 -16.45 18.61
C SER A 74 -5.94 -15.95 19.57
N SER A 75 -4.67 -16.05 19.18
CA SER A 75 -3.52 -15.63 20.00
C SER A 75 -3.13 -14.17 19.78
N ASP A 76 -3.45 -13.60 18.61
CA ASP A 76 -3.21 -12.20 18.32
C ASP A 76 -4.41 -11.58 17.62
N ARG A 77 -5.06 -10.60 18.28
CA ARG A 77 -6.25 -9.94 17.74
C ARG A 77 -5.95 -9.03 16.55
N LEU A 78 -4.67 -8.76 16.27
CA LEU A 78 -4.22 -8.01 15.10
C LEU A 78 -3.85 -8.91 13.93
N ASP A 79 -3.69 -10.22 14.12
CA ASP A 79 -3.39 -11.17 13.05
C ASP A 79 -4.70 -11.62 12.40
N PHE A 80 -4.98 -11.08 11.22
CA PHE A 80 -6.13 -11.47 10.42
C PHE A 80 -5.91 -11.33 8.91
N THR A 81 -6.67 -12.10 8.15
CA THR A 81 -6.86 -11.93 6.70
C THR A 81 -8.34 -12.00 6.35
N CYS A 82 -8.78 -11.15 5.43
CA CYS A 82 -10.12 -11.17 4.86
C CYS A 82 -10.10 -10.80 3.38
N THR A 83 -11.05 -11.34 2.62
CA THR A 83 -11.32 -10.91 1.25
C THR A 83 -12.72 -10.34 1.15
N VAL A 84 -12.84 -9.16 0.55
CA VAL A 84 -14.09 -8.49 0.22
C VAL A 84 -14.28 -8.57 -1.29
N ASP A 85 -15.46 -8.98 -1.74
CA ASP A 85 -15.78 -9.06 -3.17
C ASP A 85 -16.84 -8.03 -3.55
N SER A 86 -16.70 -7.44 -4.73
CA SER A 86 -17.74 -6.67 -5.42
C SER A 86 -18.22 -7.47 -6.61
N SER A 87 -19.50 -7.85 -6.62
CA SER A 87 -20.10 -8.65 -7.68
C SER A 87 -21.38 -8.03 -8.23
N SER A 88 -21.64 -8.24 -9.52
CA SER A 88 -22.83 -7.78 -10.23
C SER A 88 -23.39 -8.90 -11.10
N PHE A 89 -24.71 -8.96 -11.23
CA PHE A 89 -25.41 -9.94 -12.08
C PHE A 89 -25.60 -9.42 -13.52
N LEU A 90 -25.10 -8.23 -13.83
CA LEU A 90 -25.17 -7.66 -15.17
C LEU A 90 -24.25 -8.44 -16.14
N PRO A 91 -24.69 -8.72 -17.38
CA PRO A 91 -23.82 -9.38 -18.36
C PRO A 91 -22.54 -8.58 -18.60
N GLY A 92 -21.39 -9.25 -18.47
CA GLY A 92 -20.07 -8.66 -18.70
C GLY A 92 -19.43 -7.95 -17.50
N SER A 93 -20.05 -7.97 -16.32
CA SER A 93 -19.37 -7.54 -15.09
C SER A 93 -18.48 -8.66 -14.55
N GLU A 94 -17.22 -8.33 -14.30
CA GLU A 94 -16.30 -9.20 -13.57
C GLU A 94 -16.44 -8.96 -12.07
N THR A 95 -16.20 -10.01 -11.28
CA THR A 95 -16.10 -9.86 -9.82
C THR A 95 -14.73 -9.29 -9.49
N GLU A 96 -14.70 -8.20 -8.76
CA GLU A 96 -13.48 -7.62 -8.22
C GLU A 96 -13.29 -8.08 -6.77
N SER A 97 -12.05 -8.30 -6.36
CA SER A 97 -11.70 -8.72 -5.00
C SER A 97 -10.68 -7.77 -4.37
N LEU A 98 -10.89 -7.48 -3.10
CA LEU A 98 -10.06 -6.65 -2.25
C LEU A 98 -9.60 -7.52 -1.07
N ARG A 99 -8.31 -7.81 -0.98
CA ARG A 99 -7.75 -8.55 0.17
C ARG A 99 -7.23 -7.56 1.19
N ILE A 100 -7.54 -7.79 2.46
CA ILE A 100 -7.08 -6.98 3.58
C ILE A 100 -6.50 -7.92 4.63
N SER A 101 -5.32 -7.58 5.14
CA SER A 101 -4.69 -8.31 6.23
C SER A 101 -4.13 -7.35 7.26
N ALA A 102 -3.94 -7.85 8.47
CA ALA A 102 -3.06 -7.22 9.43
C ALA A 102 -2.27 -8.32 10.13
N ASP A 103 -1.03 -8.01 10.45
CA ASP A 103 -0.09 -8.90 11.11
C ASP A 103 1.01 -8.07 11.80
N ARG A 104 1.87 -8.78 12.54
CA ARG A 104 3.06 -8.22 13.15
C ARG A 104 4.24 -8.43 12.23
N GLU A 105 4.98 -7.36 12.02
CA GLU A 105 6.05 -7.33 11.02
C GLU A 105 7.32 -6.70 11.57
N ARG A 106 8.39 -6.86 10.80
CA ARG A 106 9.59 -6.05 10.98
C ARG A 106 9.24 -4.59 10.68
N GLY A 107 9.72 -3.65 11.48
CA GLY A 107 9.36 -2.23 11.37
C GLY A 107 9.80 -1.54 10.07
N ASP A 108 10.63 -2.19 9.27
CA ASP A 108 11.04 -1.75 7.94
C ASP A 108 10.47 -2.63 6.80
N VAL A 109 9.47 -3.48 7.07
CA VAL A 109 8.88 -4.37 6.05
C VAL A 109 8.43 -3.64 4.80
N ALA A 110 8.00 -2.37 4.94
CA ALA A 110 7.61 -1.48 3.85
C ALA A 110 8.76 -1.11 2.89
N PHE A 111 10.00 -1.42 3.24
CA PHE A 111 11.21 -1.13 2.47
C PHE A 111 11.94 -2.39 1.97
N MET A 112 11.38 -3.57 2.25
CA MET A 112 11.94 -4.86 1.84
C MET A 112 11.41 -5.31 0.47
N GLU A 113 12.23 -6.03 -0.31
CA GLU A 113 11.83 -6.60 -1.60
C GLU A 113 10.93 -7.84 -1.42
N GLY A 114 9.99 -8.07 -2.34
CA GLY A 114 9.28 -9.34 -2.50
C GLY A 114 7.90 -9.44 -1.86
N ARG A 115 7.55 -8.57 -0.89
CA ARG A 115 6.19 -8.50 -0.31
C ARG A 115 5.34 -7.39 -0.91
N TRP A 116 6.00 -6.29 -1.27
CA TRP A 116 5.39 -5.08 -1.78
C TRP A 116 5.90 -4.79 -3.18
N PRO A 117 5.08 -4.16 -4.04
CA PRO A 117 5.63 -3.35 -5.10
C PRO A 117 6.63 -2.37 -4.53
N SER A 118 7.67 -2.12 -5.33
CA SER A 118 8.83 -1.36 -4.93
C SER A 118 8.47 -0.09 -4.13
N PRO A 119 9.12 0.16 -2.98
CA PRO A 119 8.99 1.39 -2.20
C PRO A 119 9.05 2.66 -3.05
N ALA A 120 9.82 2.64 -4.13
CA ALA A 120 9.96 3.76 -5.05
C ALA A 120 8.70 4.06 -5.88
N ARG A 121 7.76 3.11 -5.97
CA ARG A 121 6.50 3.22 -6.73
C ARG A 121 5.30 3.58 -5.85
N MET A 122 5.56 3.93 -4.59
CA MET A 122 4.54 4.25 -3.61
C MET A 122 4.26 5.75 -3.52
N SER A 123 3.08 6.08 -3.00
CA SER A 123 2.70 7.40 -2.53
C SER A 123 2.67 7.37 -1.01
N TYR A 124 3.68 7.94 -0.36
CA TYR A 124 3.77 7.99 1.10
C TYR A 124 2.81 9.03 1.70
N PHE A 125 2.29 8.74 2.89
CA PHE A 125 1.41 9.65 3.61
C PHE A 125 2.25 10.77 4.24
N ALA A 126 1.77 12.01 4.11
CA ALA A 126 2.47 13.17 4.66
C ALA A 126 2.11 13.45 6.12
N ASP A 127 0.89 13.09 6.53
CA ASP A 127 0.34 13.35 7.86
C ASP A 127 -0.77 12.37 8.25
N GLY A 128 -1.18 12.44 9.52
CA GLY A 128 -2.33 11.72 10.08
C GLY A 128 -2.06 10.26 10.44
N ALA A 129 -1.59 9.47 9.49
CA ALA A 129 -1.16 8.08 9.69
C ALA A 129 0.17 7.84 8.98
N THR A 130 0.96 6.89 9.48
CA THR A 130 2.18 6.45 8.82
C THR A 130 1.82 5.31 7.87
N GLY A 131 2.00 5.51 6.58
CA GLY A 131 1.53 4.56 5.56
C GLY A 131 1.96 4.95 4.15
N ALA A 132 1.64 4.07 3.21
CA ALA A 132 1.83 4.34 1.79
C ALA A 132 0.83 3.54 0.93
N VAL A 133 0.51 4.05 -0.25
CA VAL A 133 -0.31 3.36 -1.25
C VAL A 133 0.33 3.40 -2.63
N GLY A 134 0.27 2.28 -3.34
CA GLY A 134 0.64 2.13 -4.74
C GLY A 134 -0.59 2.03 -5.65
N ALA A 135 -0.42 1.37 -6.79
CA ALA A 135 -1.49 1.22 -7.78
C ALA A 135 -2.61 0.25 -7.33
N ASP A 136 -2.23 -0.82 -6.66
CA ASP A 136 -3.08 -1.97 -6.33
C ASP A 136 -2.86 -2.47 -4.90
N HIS A 137 -2.10 -1.75 -4.08
CA HIS A 137 -1.78 -2.17 -2.73
C HIS A 137 -1.45 -0.97 -1.84
N GLY A 138 -1.43 -1.20 -0.54
CA GLY A 138 -0.92 -0.22 0.42
C GLY A 138 -0.87 -0.75 1.82
N TRP A 139 -0.31 0.04 2.72
CA TRP A 139 -0.19 -0.28 4.12
C TRP A 139 -0.33 0.94 5.03
N VAL A 140 -0.71 0.67 6.27
CA VAL A 140 -0.74 1.63 7.38
C VAL A 140 -0.14 0.97 8.61
N LEU A 141 0.84 1.63 9.21
CA LEU A 141 1.42 1.26 10.49
C LEU A 141 0.42 1.57 11.62
N LEU A 142 0.16 0.59 12.48
CA LEU A 142 -0.68 0.81 13.66
C LEU A 142 0.05 1.67 14.71
N PRO A 143 -0.68 2.29 15.66
CA PRO A 143 -0.07 3.07 16.73
C PRO A 143 0.98 2.27 17.53
N GLU A 144 1.98 2.96 18.08
CA GLU A 144 3.05 2.35 18.88
C GLU A 144 2.53 1.45 20.01
N ALA A 145 1.40 1.82 20.63
CA ALA A 145 0.74 1.02 21.67
C ALA A 145 0.30 -0.39 21.20
N CYS A 146 0.19 -0.63 19.90
CA CYS A 146 -0.09 -1.93 19.30
C CYS A 146 1.16 -2.79 19.08
N THR A 147 2.35 -2.25 19.34
CA THR A 147 3.63 -2.95 19.22
C THR A 147 3.86 -3.87 20.41
N THR A 148 4.31 -5.10 20.16
CA THR A 148 4.67 -6.08 21.19
C THR A 148 6.10 -6.54 21.01
N GLN A 149 6.53 -7.51 21.81
CA GLN A 149 7.82 -8.19 21.66
C GLN A 149 7.98 -8.91 20.31
N ASP A 150 6.88 -9.17 19.59
CA ASP A 150 6.89 -9.82 18.28
C ASP A 150 6.98 -8.80 17.13
N GLY A 151 6.93 -7.49 17.45
CA GLY A 151 7.10 -6.41 16.51
C GLY A 151 5.89 -5.45 16.42
N PRO A 152 6.05 -4.36 15.64
CA PRO A 152 4.96 -3.46 15.27
C PRO A 152 3.91 -4.20 14.42
N ALA A 153 2.68 -3.71 14.45
CA ALA A 153 1.61 -4.23 13.61
C ALA A 153 1.34 -3.31 12.43
N ILE A 154 1.00 -3.88 11.28
CA ILE A 154 0.59 -3.14 10.09
C ILE A 154 -0.75 -3.66 9.58
N VAL A 155 -1.53 -2.79 8.93
CA VAL A 155 -2.65 -3.19 8.07
C VAL A 155 -2.23 -3.04 6.64
N GLU A 156 -2.49 -4.06 5.84
CA GLU A 156 -2.19 -4.14 4.42
C GLU A 156 -3.48 -4.35 3.62
N ALA A 157 -3.51 -3.85 2.39
CA ALA A 157 -4.58 -4.12 1.45
C ALA A 157 -4.02 -4.33 0.04
N TYR A 158 -4.63 -5.27 -0.69
CA TYR A 158 -4.45 -5.51 -2.12
C TYR A 158 -5.78 -5.24 -2.80
N ALA A 159 -5.86 -4.12 -3.51
CA ALA A 159 -7.03 -3.62 -4.20
C ALA A 159 -6.99 -4.00 -5.69
N PRO A 160 -8.14 -4.00 -6.39
CA PRO A 160 -8.18 -4.18 -7.83
C PRO A 160 -7.32 -3.16 -8.58
N GLU A 161 -6.74 -3.56 -9.70
CA GLU A 161 -6.00 -2.64 -10.57
C GLU A 161 -6.90 -1.46 -11.00
N GLY A 162 -6.36 -0.24 -10.95
CA GLY A 162 -7.10 0.98 -11.30
C GLY A 162 -7.92 1.60 -10.17
N SER A 163 -7.88 1.02 -8.96
CA SER A 163 -8.43 1.62 -7.75
C SER A 163 -7.85 3.03 -7.49
N ASP A 164 -8.66 3.95 -6.97
CA ASP A 164 -8.17 5.29 -6.57
C ASP A 164 -7.29 5.18 -5.31
N PRO A 165 -5.99 5.54 -5.36
CA PRO A 165 -5.09 5.43 -4.22
C PRO A 165 -5.57 6.17 -2.98
N LYS A 166 -6.30 7.30 -3.14
CA LYS A 166 -6.85 8.04 -1.99
C LYS A 166 -7.96 7.27 -1.28
N LYS A 167 -8.74 6.47 -2.03
CA LYS A 167 -9.79 5.61 -1.48
C LYS A 167 -9.18 4.44 -0.73
N VAL A 168 -8.12 3.83 -1.29
CA VAL A 168 -7.34 2.78 -0.63
C VAL A 168 -6.72 3.30 0.67
N ALA A 169 -6.10 4.48 0.66
CA ALA A 169 -5.51 5.09 1.86
C ALA A 169 -6.55 5.33 2.97
N ARG A 170 -7.74 5.81 2.60
CA ARG A 170 -8.86 6.01 3.53
C ARG A 170 -9.33 4.68 4.12
N LEU A 171 -9.58 3.68 3.28
CA LEU A 171 -9.98 2.35 3.69
C LEU A 171 -8.96 1.77 4.70
N LEU A 172 -7.68 1.75 4.34
CA LEU A 172 -6.60 1.24 5.20
C LEU A 172 -6.57 1.95 6.56
N THR A 173 -6.72 3.28 6.58
CA THR A 173 -6.71 4.04 7.82
C THR A 173 -7.94 3.73 8.70
N GLU A 174 -9.11 3.54 8.10
CA GLU A 174 -10.32 3.13 8.82
C GLU A 174 -10.18 1.72 9.40
N VAL A 175 -9.65 0.78 8.62
CA VAL A 175 -9.37 -0.59 9.07
C VAL A 175 -8.33 -0.58 10.18
N ALA A 176 -7.25 0.19 10.06
CA ALA A 176 -6.22 0.31 11.10
C ALA A 176 -6.79 0.85 12.42
N ASN A 177 -7.67 1.86 12.36
CA ASN A 177 -8.37 2.34 13.55
C ASN A 177 -9.27 1.27 14.18
N LYS A 178 -9.98 0.47 13.37
CA LYS A 178 -10.82 -0.63 13.85
C LYS A 178 -10.00 -1.76 14.46
N ALA A 179 -8.91 -2.15 13.81
CA ALA A 179 -7.97 -3.15 14.30
C ALA A 179 -7.37 -2.74 15.65
N ALA A 180 -6.87 -1.50 15.74
CA ALA A 180 -6.32 -0.98 16.99
C ALA A 180 -7.37 -0.94 18.12
N GLN A 181 -8.63 -0.58 17.82
CA GLN A 181 -9.72 -0.61 18.80
C GLN A 181 -10.03 -2.04 19.27
N GLN A 182 -10.12 -3.01 18.36
CA GLN A 182 -10.42 -4.41 18.69
C GLN A 182 -9.30 -5.08 19.51
N ALA A 183 -8.06 -4.67 19.26
CA ALA A 183 -6.89 -5.12 20.00
C ALA A 183 -6.63 -4.33 21.30
N ASP A 184 -7.52 -3.42 21.68
CA ASP A 184 -7.40 -2.60 22.89
C ASP A 184 -6.09 -1.77 22.94
N CYS A 185 -5.55 -1.41 21.77
CA CYS A 185 -4.30 -0.68 21.59
C CYS A 185 -4.46 0.64 20.80
N ALA A 186 -5.70 1.05 20.55
CA ALA A 186 -5.99 2.36 19.96
C ALA A 186 -5.40 3.49 20.81
N SER A 187 -4.73 4.43 20.16
CA SER A 187 -4.26 5.64 20.82
C SER A 187 -5.45 6.56 21.14
N GLY A 188 -5.27 7.49 22.08
CA GLY A 188 -6.31 8.48 22.44
C GLY A 188 -6.76 9.37 21.27
N LYS A 189 -6.01 9.40 20.15
CA LYS A 189 -6.39 10.05 18.89
C LYS A 189 -6.44 9.00 17.76
N ALA A 190 -7.55 8.96 17.03
CA ALA A 190 -7.66 8.10 15.85
C ALA A 190 -6.68 8.54 14.75
N LEU A 191 -6.14 7.56 14.03
CA LEU A 191 -5.39 7.80 12.80
C LEU A 191 -6.28 8.52 11.79
N THR A 192 -5.71 9.45 11.04
CA THR A 192 -6.44 10.21 10.01
C THR A 192 -5.84 9.89 8.65
N ALA A 193 -6.68 9.60 7.67
CA ALA A 193 -6.22 9.37 6.31
C ALA A 193 -5.71 10.68 5.69
N PRO A 194 -4.68 10.65 4.83
CA PRO A 194 -4.18 11.86 4.19
C PRO A 194 -5.24 12.48 3.25
N ASP A 195 -5.40 13.80 3.30
CA ASP A 195 -6.32 14.53 2.41
C ASP A 195 -5.80 14.59 0.96
N SER A 196 -4.48 14.50 0.80
CA SER A 196 -3.80 14.49 -0.49
C SER A 196 -2.68 13.48 -0.50
N LEU A 197 -2.45 12.89 -1.67
CA LEU A 197 -1.32 12.02 -1.95
C LEU A 197 -0.50 12.67 -3.06
N VAL A 198 0.82 12.70 -2.90
CA VAL A 198 1.73 12.93 -4.01
C VAL A 198 1.64 11.71 -4.92
N ALA A 199 1.52 11.94 -6.23
CA ALA A 199 1.42 10.82 -7.16
C ALA A 199 2.70 9.98 -7.15
N ALA A 200 2.55 8.65 -7.22
CA ALA A 200 3.68 7.76 -7.44
C ALA A 200 4.48 8.18 -8.69
N PRO A 201 5.81 8.08 -8.65
CA PRO A 201 6.64 8.52 -9.76
C PRO A 201 6.45 7.62 -10.98
N LYS A 202 6.68 8.22 -12.15
CA LYS A 202 6.71 7.49 -13.43
C LYS A 202 8.13 7.04 -13.73
N PRO A 203 8.31 5.92 -14.46
CA PRO A 203 9.63 5.53 -14.92
C PRO A 203 10.23 6.64 -15.79
N GLN A 204 11.51 6.90 -15.58
CA GLN A 204 12.31 7.79 -16.42
C GLN A 204 13.64 7.13 -16.77
N PRO A 205 14.25 7.45 -17.91
CA PRO A 205 15.56 6.90 -18.25
C PRO A 205 16.62 7.45 -17.30
N VAL A 206 17.58 6.60 -16.90
CA VAL A 206 18.79 7.05 -16.22
C VAL A 206 19.56 7.96 -17.18
N THR A 207 19.86 9.19 -16.76
CA THR A 207 20.57 10.18 -17.58
C THR A 207 21.90 10.61 -16.96
N GLY A 208 22.98 10.54 -17.75
CA GLY A 208 24.29 11.01 -17.31
C GLY A 208 24.95 10.05 -16.29
N ASP A 209 25.68 10.61 -15.34
CA ASP A 209 26.39 9.86 -14.28
C ASP A 209 25.62 9.86 -12.94
N GLU A 210 24.37 10.33 -12.95
CA GLU A 210 23.50 10.41 -11.78
C GLU A 210 22.48 9.29 -11.83
N ILE A 211 22.35 8.57 -10.71
CA ILE A 211 21.39 7.49 -10.55
C ILE A 211 20.57 7.85 -9.33
N CYS A 212 19.25 7.71 -9.42
CA CYS A 212 18.34 8.05 -8.34
C CYS A 212 18.42 9.53 -7.91
N GLY A 213 18.89 10.43 -8.78
CA GLY A 213 19.10 11.82 -8.38
C GLY A 213 20.20 11.96 -7.30
N LEU A 214 21.12 11.00 -7.24
CA LEU A 214 22.25 10.96 -6.32
C LEU A 214 23.56 10.99 -7.11
N GLN A 215 24.21 12.15 -7.10
CA GLN A 215 25.51 12.32 -7.73
C GLN A 215 26.58 11.49 -7.02
N GLY A 216 27.35 10.70 -7.77
CA GLY A 216 28.45 9.90 -7.24
C GLY A 216 28.06 8.52 -6.73
N LEU A 217 26.79 8.12 -6.87
CA LEU A 217 26.36 6.75 -6.62
C LEU A 217 26.98 5.81 -7.66
N ARG A 218 27.80 4.86 -7.19
CA ARG A 218 28.50 3.88 -8.03
C ARG A 218 27.57 2.72 -8.35
N PHE A 219 27.46 2.39 -9.62
CA PHE A 219 26.52 1.38 -10.09
C PHE A 219 27.12 0.55 -11.24
N PRO A 220 26.73 -0.72 -11.40
CA PRO A 220 27.26 -1.57 -12.47
C PRO A 220 27.00 -0.97 -13.84
N GLY A 221 27.94 -1.16 -14.77
CA GLY A 221 27.67 -0.94 -16.20
C GLY A 221 27.41 0.52 -16.62
N GLN A 222 28.02 1.52 -15.97
CA GLN A 222 27.90 2.95 -16.37
C GLN A 222 28.09 3.21 -17.87
N LYS A 223 28.84 2.34 -18.57
CA LYS A 223 28.90 2.33 -20.04
C LYS A 223 27.69 1.62 -20.65
N GLY A 224 26.65 2.38 -21.00
CA GLY A 224 25.50 1.87 -21.78
C GLY A 224 24.10 2.13 -21.16
N GLN A 225 24.02 2.97 -20.14
CA GLN A 225 22.82 3.25 -19.32
C GLN A 225 21.59 3.78 -20.06
N SER A 226 21.69 4.12 -21.36
CA SER A 226 20.59 4.62 -22.20
C SER A 226 19.34 3.73 -22.30
N LYS A 227 19.32 2.55 -21.66
CA LYS A 227 18.21 1.59 -21.65
C LYS A 227 17.70 1.22 -20.26
N ILE A 228 18.25 1.79 -19.18
CA ILE A 228 17.82 1.47 -17.82
C ILE A 228 16.84 2.55 -17.37
N SER A 229 15.68 2.12 -16.86
CA SER A 229 14.70 3.01 -16.26
C SER A 229 14.93 3.12 -14.75
N GLU A 230 14.56 4.25 -14.18
CA GLU A 230 14.50 4.47 -12.75
C GLU A 230 13.16 5.09 -12.34
N TRP A 231 12.72 4.79 -11.12
CA TRP A 231 11.61 5.45 -10.44
C TRP A 231 12.21 6.23 -9.29
N ILE A 232 12.10 7.55 -9.33
CA ILE A 232 12.60 8.41 -8.27
C ILE A 232 11.41 9.07 -7.62
N GLN A 233 11.22 8.86 -6.32
CA GLN A 233 10.23 9.63 -5.60
C GLN A 233 10.63 11.10 -5.49
N ASP A 234 9.66 11.96 -5.77
CA ASP A 234 9.72 13.34 -5.31
C ASP A 234 9.84 13.32 -3.78
N ARG A 235 10.76 14.14 -3.27
CA ARG A 235 11.10 14.15 -1.85
C ARG A 235 9.85 14.50 -1.03
N SER A 236 9.28 13.54 -0.32
CA SER A 236 8.48 13.83 0.86
C SER A 236 9.41 14.32 1.98
N GLU A 237 8.89 15.06 2.97
CA GLU A 237 9.75 15.64 4.02
C GLU A 237 10.56 14.56 4.79
N HIS A 238 10.06 13.33 4.85
CA HIS A 238 10.60 12.28 5.70
C HIS A 238 11.03 11.00 4.99
N THR A 239 10.44 10.65 3.85
CA THR A 239 10.74 9.38 3.15
C THR A 239 11.10 9.62 1.69
N TRP A 240 12.11 8.90 1.23
CA TRP A 240 12.56 8.90 -0.16
C TRP A 240 12.94 7.48 -0.56
N SER A 241 12.45 7.04 -1.72
CA SER A 241 12.88 5.78 -2.32
C SER A 241 13.17 5.96 -3.80
N CYS A 242 14.10 5.13 -4.30
CA CYS A 242 14.39 5.02 -5.71
C CYS A 242 14.59 3.57 -6.11
N GLU A 243 14.07 3.22 -7.28
CA GLU A 243 14.31 1.93 -7.91
C GLU A 243 15.04 2.13 -9.23
N VAL A 244 16.10 1.35 -9.43
CA VAL A 244 16.76 1.18 -10.72
C VAL A 244 16.33 -0.17 -11.27
N GLU A 245 15.62 -0.16 -12.39
CA GLU A 245 14.88 -1.29 -12.96
C GLU A 245 15.67 -2.61 -12.91
N GLU A 246 15.16 -3.60 -12.14
CA GLU A 246 15.73 -4.95 -11.97
C GLU A 246 17.13 -5.02 -11.33
N HIS A 247 17.68 -3.92 -10.82
CA HIS A 247 19.03 -3.88 -10.27
C HIS A 247 19.06 -3.57 -8.78
N ALA A 248 18.39 -2.51 -8.33
CA ALA A 248 18.41 -2.14 -6.91
C ALA A 248 17.24 -1.25 -6.54
N VAL A 249 16.81 -1.35 -5.28
CA VAL A 249 15.91 -0.39 -4.64
C VAL A 249 16.65 0.23 -3.46
N PHE A 250 16.66 1.55 -3.38
CA PHE A 250 17.20 2.32 -2.27
C PHE A 250 16.07 3.01 -1.53
N SER A 251 16.12 3.02 -0.21
CA SER A 251 15.19 3.81 0.60
C SER A 251 15.90 4.54 1.73
N VAL A 252 15.39 5.73 2.05
CA VAL A 252 15.78 6.52 3.21
C VAL A 252 14.52 7.02 3.90
N THR A 253 14.44 6.88 5.23
CA THR A 253 13.38 7.52 6.01
C THR A 253 13.87 8.13 7.32
N GLN A 254 13.30 9.28 7.65
CA GLN A 254 13.39 9.99 8.93
C GLN A 254 12.02 10.08 9.61
N GLU A 255 11.02 9.32 9.13
CA GLU A 255 9.67 9.36 9.69
C GLU A 255 9.69 8.75 11.11
N PRO A 256 9.35 9.53 12.16
CA PRO A 256 9.56 9.10 13.54
C PRO A 256 8.83 7.81 13.92
N HIS A 257 7.61 7.58 13.43
CA HIS A 257 6.87 6.37 13.80
C HIS A 257 7.45 5.12 13.14
N LEU A 258 7.91 5.19 11.89
CA LEU A 258 8.66 4.12 11.24
C LEU A 258 9.96 3.81 11.99
N ILE A 259 10.73 4.83 12.35
CA ILE A 259 11.95 4.63 13.13
C ILE A 259 11.66 3.95 14.47
N ALA A 260 10.62 4.40 15.19
CA ALA A 260 10.22 3.80 16.46
C ALA A 260 9.80 2.33 16.27
N ALA A 261 9.03 2.04 15.22
CA ALA A 261 8.63 0.67 14.86
C ALA A 261 9.84 -0.22 14.56
N MET A 262 10.85 0.28 13.84
CA MET A 262 12.10 -0.45 13.59
C MET A 262 12.86 -0.73 14.89
N GLN A 263 13.01 0.28 15.75
CA GLN A 263 13.73 0.14 17.02
C GLN A 263 13.06 -0.83 18.00
N ALA A 264 11.73 -0.94 17.93
CA ALA A 264 10.95 -1.87 18.73
C ALA A 264 10.87 -3.29 18.13
N SER A 265 11.38 -3.49 16.91
CA SER A 265 11.28 -4.79 16.23
C SER A 265 12.29 -5.81 16.78
N PRO A 266 11.95 -7.11 16.74
CA PRO A 266 12.91 -8.18 16.96
C PRO A 266 14.11 -8.05 16.03
N ALA A 267 15.28 -8.51 16.50
CA ALA A 267 16.56 -8.47 15.77
C ALA A 267 17.09 -7.07 15.44
N TYR A 268 16.47 -5.98 15.92
CA TYR A 268 17.07 -4.66 15.84
C TYR A 268 18.24 -4.55 16.84
N GLU A 269 19.46 -4.49 16.33
CA GLU A 269 20.68 -4.51 17.15
C GLU A 269 21.80 -3.64 16.58
N PRO A 270 22.87 -3.33 17.35
CA PRO A 270 24.05 -2.66 16.81
C PRO A 270 24.68 -3.43 15.64
N GLN A 271 24.94 -2.73 14.55
CA GLN A 271 25.54 -3.30 13.32
C GLN A 271 27.00 -2.83 13.16
N PRO A 272 27.80 -3.50 12.32
CA PRO A 272 29.09 -2.97 11.89
C PRO A 272 28.96 -1.57 11.30
N GLN A 273 30.01 -0.75 11.43
CA GLN A 273 29.97 0.62 10.90
C GLN A 273 29.76 0.60 9.38
N VAL A 274 28.92 1.51 8.90
CA VAL A 274 28.64 1.71 7.47
C VAL A 274 29.00 3.16 7.13
N ALA A 275 29.84 3.36 6.10
CA ALA A 275 30.35 4.68 5.72
C ALA A 275 30.95 5.49 6.90
N GLY A 276 31.58 4.81 7.86
CA GLY A 276 32.15 5.44 9.07
C GLY A 276 31.13 5.82 10.15
N HIS A 277 29.83 5.59 9.92
CA HIS A 277 28.78 5.83 10.90
C HIS A 277 28.60 4.64 11.83
N LYS A 278 28.38 4.92 13.12
CA LYS A 278 27.83 3.93 14.05
C LYS A 278 26.36 3.75 13.71
N VAL A 279 25.95 2.51 13.53
CA VAL A 279 24.60 2.17 13.09
C VAL A 279 24.01 1.03 13.92
N SER A 280 22.69 0.98 13.95
CA SER A 280 21.90 -0.15 14.43
C SER A 280 20.92 -0.56 13.33
N GLY A 281 20.35 -1.74 13.38
CA GLY A 281 19.46 -2.21 12.32
C GLY A 281 19.28 -3.71 12.33
N PHE A 282 18.82 -4.25 11.22
CA PHE A 282 18.50 -5.67 11.06
C PHE A 282 19.65 -6.46 10.44
N ASP A 283 20.40 -5.82 9.54
CA ASP A 283 21.56 -6.40 8.88
C ASP A 283 22.43 -5.30 8.24
N SER A 284 23.45 -5.69 7.47
CA SER A 284 24.39 -4.77 6.83
C SER A 284 23.80 -3.89 5.72
N GLN A 285 22.56 -4.11 5.30
CA GLN A 285 21.87 -3.37 4.24
C GLN A 285 20.60 -2.65 4.74
N HIS A 286 20.22 -2.83 6.00
CA HIS A 286 19.03 -2.23 6.61
C HIS A 286 19.42 -1.59 7.95
N VAL A 287 19.84 -0.32 7.91
CA VAL A 287 20.49 0.34 9.06
C VAL A 287 19.90 1.71 9.36
N VAL A 288 19.93 2.08 10.64
CA VAL A 288 19.62 3.40 11.17
C VAL A 288 20.91 4.05 11.66
N ALA A 289 21.20 5.24 11.13
CA ALA A 289 22.29 6.10 11.57
C ALA A 289 21.76 7.36 12.27
N ASP A 290 22.56 7.95 13.16
CA ASP A 290 22.28 9.29 13.67
C ASP A 290 22.81 10.36 12.70
N CYS A 291 21.89 11.14 12.13
CA CYS A 291 22.20 12.19 11.18
C CYS A 291 21.90 13.55 11.79
N SER A 292 22.88 14.07 12.53
CA SER A 292 22.79 15.34 13.27
C SER A 292 21.65 15.36 14.30
N GLY A 293 21.46 14.28 15.06
CA GLY A 293 20.40 14.15 16.05
C GLY A 293 19.09 13.61 15.50
N THR A 294 19.01 13.34 14.19
CA THR A 294 17.84 12.74 13.54
C THR A 294 18.16 11.30 13.15
N PRO A 295 17.56 10.30 13.80
CA PRO A 295 17.64 8.91 13.34
C PRO A 295 17.18 8.80 11.89
N THR A 296 18.02 8.21 11.05
CA THR A 296 17.77 8.07 9.61
C THR A 296 18.00 6.63 9.22
N TYR A 297 16.95 5.97 8.76
CA TYR A 297 17.01 4.63 8.21
C TYR A 297 17.46 4.66 6.75
N PHE A 298 18.30 3.70 6.38
CA PHE A 298 18.81 3.45 5.04
C PHE A 298 18.58 1.97 4.71
N SER A 299 17.99 1.70 3.55
CA SER A 299 17.95 0.35 2.99
C SER A 299 18.42 0.27 1.56
N MET A 300 18.95 -0.89 1.19
CA MET A 300 19.23 -1.23 -0.20
C MET A 300 18.93 -2.71 -0.47
N GLU A 301 17.96 -2.93 -1.36
CA GLU A 301 17.62 -4.25 -1.89
C GLU A 301 18.25 -4.42 -3.28
N ILE A 302 18.69 -5.65 -3.58
CA ILE A 302 19.43 -5.96 -4.80
C ILE A 302 18.58 -6.86 -5.70
N GLY A 303 18.30 -6.36 -6.91
CA GLY A 303 17.57 -7.09 -7.93
C GLY A 303 18.43 -8.09 -8.71
N GLN A 304 17.75 -8.95 -9.47
CA GLN A 304 18.37 -10.06 -10.20
C GLN A 304 19.46 -9.61 -11.18
N LYS A 305 19.29 -8.49 -11.92
CA LYS A 305 20.32 -8.04 -12.88
C LYS A 305 21.60 -7.57 -12.20
N TYR A 306 21.49 -7.00 -11.00
CA TYR A 306 22.68 -6.69 -10.23
C TYR A 306 23.37 -7.96 -9.77
N HIS A 307 22.60 -8.95 -9.28
CA HIS A 307 23.13 -10.25 -8.92
C HIS A 307 23.87 -10.93 -10.09
N ASP A 308 23.32 -10.88 -11.31
CA ASP A 308 23.94 -11.42 -12.52
C ASP A 308 25.22 -10.66 -12.94
N ALA A 309 25.31 -9.38 -12.58
CA ALA A 309 26.48 -8.54 -12.81
C ALA A 309 27.58 -8.73 -11.75
N MET A 310 27.29 -9.40 -10.62
CA MET A 310 28.29 -9.63 -9.58
C MET A 310 29.47 -10.46 -10.11
N GLY A 311 30.69 -9.96 -9.86
CA GLY A 311 31.92 -10.57 -10.35
C GLY A 311 32.36 -10.11 -11.75
N GLN A 312 31.54 -9.33 -12.45
CA GLN A 312 31.97 -8.67 -13.68
C GLN A 312 32.87 -7.45 -13.38
N PRO A 313 33.86 -7.14 -14.23
CA PRO A 313 34.70 -5.96 -14.05
C PRO A 313 33.87 -4.67 -14.01
N GLY A 314 34.03 -3.88 -12.94
CA GLY A 314 33.34 -2.60 -12.76
C GLY A 314 32.04 -2.68 -11.96
N THR A 315 31.57 -3.86 -11.57
CA THR A 315 30.46 -4.03 -10.64
C THR A 315 30.97 -3.92 -9.19
N PRO A 316 30.49 -2.96 -8.37
CA PRO A 316 30.83 -2.91 -6.95
C PRO A 316 30.39 -4.19 -6.21
N ARG A 317 30.98 -4.46 -5.04
CA ARG A 317 30.38 -5.41 -4.09
C ARG A 317 29.15 -4.77 -3.45
N SER A 318 28.15 -5.57 -3.10
CA SER A 318 26.91 -5.10 -2.44
C SER A 318 27.20 -4.16 -1.26
N ASN A 319 28.04 -4.56 -0.31
CA ASN A 319 28.36 -3.73 0.85
C ASN A 319 29.07 -2.42 0.47
N ALA A 320 29.93 -2.44 -0.55
CA ALA A 320 30.61 -1.23 -1.01
C ALA A 320 29.65 -0.27 -1.73
N MET A 321 28.65 -0.80 -2.41
CA MET A 321 27.56 -0.01 -3.00
C MET A 321 26.68 0.58 -1.92
N PHE A 322 26.32 -0.21 -0.90
CA PHE A 322 25.53 0.26 0.24
C PHE A 322 26.25 1.36 1.03
N GLU A 323 27.53 1.16 1.35
CA GLU A 323 28.35 2.19 2.00
C GLU A 323 28.40 3.49 1.18
N ASN A 324 28.57 3.38 -0.15
CA ASN A 324 28.54 4.55 -1.01
C ASN A 324 27.16 5.21 -1.08
N PHE A 325 26.08 4.43 -1.06
CA PHE A 325 24.72 4.94 -0.95
C PHE A 325 24.51 5.69 0.37
N VAL A 326 24.89 5.11 1.51
CA VAL A 326 24.76 5.76 2.82
C VAL A 326 25.58 7.04 2.91
N ASP A 327 26.78 7.08 2.34
CA ASP A 327 27.61 8.29 2.28
C ASP A 327 26.94 9.40 1.45
N VAL A 328 26.55 9.09 0.20
CA VAL A 328 25.99 10.08 -0.73
C VAL A 328 24.60 10.54 -0.31
N ALA A 329 23.70 9.60 0.03
CA ALA A 329 22.37 9.93 0.50
C ALA A 329 22.43 10.58 1.89
N GLY A 330 23.31 10.10 2.78
CA GLY A 330 23.45 10.64 4.13
C GLY A 330 23.77 12.13 4.13
N GLN A 331 24.62 12.62 3.24
CA GLN A 331 24.89 14.05 3.08
C GLN A 331 23.60 14.87 2.83
N ARG A 332 22.66 14.34 2.05
CA ARG A 332 21.36 14.97 1.77
C ARG A 332 20.41 14.98 2.97
N PHE A 333 20.57 14.01 3.87
CA PHE A 333 19.75 13.84 5.09
C PHE A 333 20.44 14.35 6.37
N GLY A 334 21.55 15.09 6.23
CA GLY A 334 22.22 15.72 7.37
C GLY A 334 23.19 14.81 8.14
N CYS A 335 23.55 13.67 7.56
CA CYS A 335 24.63 12.82 8.07
C CYS A 335 25.95 13.46 7.64
N ALA A 336 26.55 14.28 8.50
CA ALA A 336 27.89 14.79 8.24
C ALA A 336 28.88 13.63 8.35
N SER A 337 29.74 13.45 7.34
CA SER A 337 30.92 12.60 7.44
C SER A 337 31.81 13.15 8.55
N ARG A 338 32.17 12.30 9.51
CA ARG A 338 33.14 12.63 10.56
C ARG A 338 34.55 12.31 10.10
#